data_AF-A0A3D4HJV6-F1
#
_entry.id   AF-A0A3D4HJV6-F1
#
_cell.length_a   1.000
_cell.length_b   1.000
_cell.length_c   1.000
_cell.angle_alpha   90.00
_cell.angle_beta   90.00
_cell.angle_gamma   90.00
#
_symmetry.space_group_name_H-M   'P 1'
#
loop_
_entity.id
_entity.type
_entity.pdbx_description
1 polymer ?
#
loop_
_entity_poly.entity_id
_entity_poly.type
_entity_poly.pdbx_seq_one_letter_code
_entity_poly.pdbx_strand_id
1 'polypeptide(L)'
;MKGTPAPATRETLYRASLSTLVPARFLSRPNRFKVVGETAFGTVEAYLPNPGRLWELLLPEARMLLERSAQREGRSTGYTVIAVETSQGPVVMLHTHRANDAAGWLLDRGMIPGW
;
A
#
# COMPACT_ATOMS: atom_id res chain seq x y z
N MET A 1 1.42 35.75 -28.79
CA MET A 1 0.81 35.08 -27.62
C MET A 1 1.28 33.64 -27.60
N LYS A 2 2.16 33.27 -26.66
CA LYS A 2 2.60 31.88 -26.52
C LYS A 2 1.46 31.11 -25.85
N GLY A 3 0.85 30.19 -26.57
CA GLY A 3 -0.11 29.26 -25.99
C GLY A 3 0.58 28.45 -24.90
N THR A 4 0.00 28.45 -23.71
CA THR A 4 0.37 27.51 -22.65
C THR A 4 0.26 26.10 -23.22
N PRO A 5 1.34 25.29 -23.24
CA PRO A 5 1.21 23.91 -23.67
C PRO A 5 0.24 23.23 -22.71
N ALA A 6 -0.77 22.55 -23.25
CA ALA A 6 -1.61 21.64 -22.47
C ALA A 6 -0.69 20.69 -21.69
N PRO A 7 -0.94 20.46 -20.39
CA PRO A 7 -0.08 19.56 -19.63
C PRO A 7 -0.08 18.21 -20.34
N ALA A 8 1.10 17.76 -20.75
CA ALA A 8 1.27 16.49 -21.41
C ALA A 8 0.63 15.41 -20.52
N THR A 9 -0.50 14.87 -20.97
CA THR A 9 -1.19 13.74 -20.34
C THR A 9 -0.28 12.52 -20.50
N ARG A 10 0.77 12.45 -19.69
CA ARG A 10 1.39 11.16 -19.41
C ARG A 10 0.27 10.32 -18.81
N GLU A 11 -0.17 9.31 -19.56
CA GLU A 11 -0.96 8.17 -19.09
C GLU A 11 -0.22 7.49 -17.93
N THR A 12 -0.18 8.18 -16.80
CA THR A 12 0.43 7.66 -15.60
C THR A 12 -0.67 6.81 -14.99
N LEU A 13 -0.57 5.50 -15.16
CA LEU A 13 -1.37 4.54 -14.41
C LEU A 13 -1.21 4.86 -12.92
N TYR A 14 -2.30 4.90 -12.15
CA TYR A 14 -2.19 4.95 -10.70
C TYR A 14 -1.44 3.70 -10.22
N ARG A 15 -0.39 3.91 -9.41
CA ARG A 15 0.44 2.83 -8.86
C ARG A 15 0.26 2.77 -7.34
N ALA A 16 -0.47 1.76 -6.89
CA ALA A 16 -0.63 1.45 -5.47
C ALA A 16 0.70 1.06 -4.78
N SER A 17 1.69 0.62 -5.56
CA SER A 17 3.03 0.22 -5.13
C SER A 17 4.08 0.75 -6.12
N LEU A 18 5.24 1.15 -5.60
CA LEU A 18 6.40 1.65 -6.32
C LEU A 18 7.33 0.53 -6.80
N SER A 19 7.20 -0.68 -6.27
CA SER A 19 8.02 -1.83 -6.64
C SER A 19 7.20 -3.11 -6.79
N THR A 20 7.87 -4.22 -7.12
CA THR A 20 7.24 -5.53 -7.05
C THR A 20 6.81 -5.84 -5.63
N LEU A 21 5.58 -6.33 -5.48
CA LEU A 21 5.03 -6.76 -4.19
C LEU A 21 5.58 -8.14 -3.82
N VAL A 22 5.86 -8.31 -2.53
CA VAL A 22 6.32 -9.56 -1.92
C VAL A 22 5.16 -10.12 -1.08
N PRO A 23 4.62 -11.29 -1.44
CA PRO A 23 3.60 -11.95 -0.63
C PRO A 23 4.16 -12.35 0.75
N ALA A 24 3.34 -12.19 1.78
CA ALA A 24 3.67 -12.61 3.13
C ALA A 24 2.45 -13.16 3.88
N ARG A 25 2.66 -14.15 4.73
CA ARG A 25 1.65 -14.67 5.66
C ARG A 25 1.72 -13.90 6.97
N PHE A 26 0.60 -13.38 7.45
CA PHE A 26 0.54 -12.63 8.71
C PHE A 26 0.81 -13.54 9.91
N LEU A 27 1.77 -13.14 10.76
CA LEU A 27 2.11 -13.86 12.00
C LEU A 27 1.66 -13.09 13.24
N SER A 28 1.98 -11.80 13.33
CA SER A 28 1.60 -10.98 14.49
C SER A 28 1.62 -9.48 14.19
N ARG A 29 0.96 -8.70 15.04
CA ARG A 29 0.97 -7.23 15.01
C ARG A 29 1.43 -6.71 16.38
N PRO A 30 2.74 -6.63 16.64
CA PRO A 30 3.27 -6.27 17.96
C PRO A 30 2.87 -4.87 18.42
N ASN A 31 2.57 -3.95 17.49
CA ASN A 31 2.00 -2.65 17.81
C ASN A 31 1.24 -2.07 16.61
N ARG A 32 0.60 -0.91 16.78
CA ARG A 32 -0.24 -0.29 15.75
C ARG A 32 0.49 0.09 14.45
N PHE A 33 1.82 0.07 14.44
CA PHE A 33 2.67 0.49 13.32
C PHE A 33 3.57 -0.61 12.76
N LYS A 34 3.50 -1.84 13.28
CA LYS A 34 4.39 -2.94 12.85
C LYS A 34 3.61 -4.24 12.75
N VAL A 35 3.91 -5.01 11.70
CA VAL A 35 3.53 -6.42 11.57
C VAL A 35 4.78 -7.29 11.40
N VAL A 36 4.66 -8.54 11.82
CA VAL A 36 5.59 -9.62 11.50
C VAL A 36 4.89 -10.54 10.52
N GLY A 37 5.58 -10.87 9.42
CA GLY A 37 5.07 -11.78 8.40
C GLY A 37 6.12 -12.76 7.92
N GLU A 38 5.67 -13.88 7.36
CA GLU A 38 6.52 -14.90 6.74
C GLU A 38 6.46 -14.77 5.22
N THR A 39 7.61 -14.59 4.58
CA THR A 39 7.76 -14.57 3.12
C THR A 39 8.43 -15.86 2.65
N ALA A 40 8.51 -16.07 1.32
CA ALA A 40 9.32 -17.14 0.75
C ALA A 40 10.83 -17.05 1.13
N PHE A 41 11.28 -15.89 1.62
CA PHE A 41 12.66 -15.65 2.05
C PHE A 41 12.83 -15.67 3.59
N GLY A 42 11.78 -16.05 4.33
CA GLY A 42 11.77 -16.10 5.79
C GLY A 42 10.96 -14.98 6.45
N THR A 43 11.08 -14.92 7.78
CA THR A 43 10.34 -13.97 8.64
C THR A 43 10.88 -12.55 8.50
N VAL A 44 9.98 -11.58 8.33
CA VAL A 44 10.30 -10.17 8.17
C VAL A 44 9.44 -9.28 9.06
N GLU A 45 10.01 -8.15 9.49
CA GLU A 45 9.23 -7.06 10.05
C GLU A 45 8.87 -6.04 8.96
N ALA A 46 7.60 -5.61 8.96
CA ALA A 46 7.10 -4.59 8.05
C ALA A 46 6.43 -3.44 8.80
N TYR A 47 6.65 -2.22 8.32
CA TYR A 47 5.91 -1.05 8.75
C TYR A 47 4.45 -1.15 8.29
N LEU A 48 3.52 -0.91 9.20
CA LEU A 48 2.09 -0.84 8.94
C LEU A 48 1.63 0.63 8.97
N PRO A 49 1.47 1.29 7.81
CA PRO A 49 0.91 2.65 7.69
C PRO A 49 -0.62 2.67 7.88
N ASN A 50 -1.12 1.97 8.90
CA ASN A 50 -2.54 1.93 9.24
C ASN A 50 -2.73 1.65 10.74
N PRO A 51 -2.99 2.70 11.56
CA PRO A 51 -3.16 2.54 13.00
C PRO A 51 -4.52 1.95 13.38
N GLY A 52 -5.42 1.69 12.42
CA GLY A 52 -6.75 1.13 12.67
C GLY A 52 -6.72 -0.23 13.38
N ARG A 53 -7.88 -0.71 13.85
CA ARG A 53 -7.96 -1.99 14.58
C ARG A 53 -7.63 -3.19 13.70
N LEU A 54 -8.10 -3.20 12.45
CA LEU A 54 -7.84 -4.22 11.43
C LEU A 54 -8.20 -5.66 11.87
N TRP A 55 -9.11 -5.81 12.82
CA TRP A 55 -9.46 -7.09 13.44
C TRP A 55 -10.06 -8.10 12.46
N GLU A 56 -10.77 -7.61 11.45
CA GLU A 56 -11.40 -8.44 10.41
C GLU A 56 -10.48 -8.70 9.21
N LEU A 57 -9.31 -8.06 9.18
CA LEU A 57 -8.38 -8.07 8.05
C LEU A 57 -7.08 -8.82 8.37
N LEU A 58 -6.48 -8.56 9.53
CA LEU A 58 -5.26 -9.24 9.99
C LEU A 58 -5.61 -10.44 10.88
N LEU A 59 -6.39 -11.36 10.31
CA LEU A 59 -6.67 -12.66 10.91
C LEU A 59 -5.42 -13.56 10.83
N PRO A 60 -5.30 -14.59 11.69
CA PRO A 60 -4.26 -15.60 11.53
C PRO A 60 -4.21 -16.12 10.09
N GLU A 61 -3.01 -16.28 9.56
CA GLU A 61 -2.76 -16.75 8.19
C GLU A 61 -3.16 -15.78 7.05
N ALA A 62 -3.62 -14.57 7.36
CA ALA A 62 -3.98 -13.59 6.33
C ALA A 62 -2.80 -13.32 5.38
N ARG A 63 -3.08 -13.26 4.08
CA ARG A 63 -2.08 -12.99 3.05
C ARG A 63 -1.93 -11.48 2.86
N MET A 64 -0.76 -10.97 3.22
CA MET A 64 -0.37 -9.58 3.04
C MET A 64 0.47 -9.42 1.77
N LEU A 65 0.40 -8.23 1.18
CA LEU A 65 1.28 -7.78 0.11
C LEU A 65 2.22 -6.71 0.66
N LEU A 66 3.51 -6.98 0.62
CA LEU A 66 4.56 -6.11 1.15
C LEU A 66 5.33 -5.43 0.01
N GLU A 67 5.76 -4.20 0.24
CA GLU A 67 6.71 -3.50 -0.61
C GLU A 67 8.06 -3.42 0.10
N ARG A 68 9.17 -3.67 -0.60
CA ARG A 68 10.49 -3.41 -0.03
C ARG A 68 10.65 -1.90 0.17
N SER A 69 10.93 -1.50 1.40
CA SER A 69 11.25 -0.10 1.68
C SER A 69 12.57 0.24 1.00
N ALA A 70 12.65 1.34 0.25
CA ALA A 70 13.93 1.88 -0.17
C ALA A 70 14.79 2.10 1.07
N GLN A 71 16.05 1.66 1.04
CA GLN A 71 16.98 1.86 2.16
C GLN A 71 17.13 3.36 2.42
N ARG A 72 16.43 3.86 3.44
CA ARG A 72 16.67 5.17 4.04
C ARG A 72 17.27 4.94 5.41
N GLU A 73 18.32 5.68 5.71
CA GLU A 73 18.92 5.74 7.04
C GLU A 73 17.82 6.01 8.08
N GLY A 74 17.79 5.20 9.14
CA GLY A 74 16.84 5.33 10.26
C GLY A 74 15.53 4.53 10.16
N ARG A 75 15.24 3.78 9.08
CA ARG A 75 14.10 2.83 9.07
C ARG A 75 14.50 1.51 9.73
N SER A 76 13.78 1.14 10.78
CA SER A 76 13.96 -0.15 11.48
C SER A 76 13.36 -1.35 10.75
N THR A 77 12.53 -1.13 9.72
CA THR A 77 11.85 -2.20 8.97
C THR A 77 12.23 -2.16 7.49
N GLY A 78 12.55 -3.33 6.92
CA GLY A 78 12.91 -3.49 5.52
C GLY A 78 11.72 -3.50 4.55
N TYR A 79 10.50 -3.56 5.07
CA TYR A 79 9.27 -3.70 4.29
C TYR A 79 8.18 -2.74 4.77
N THR A 80 7.22 -2.46 3.90
CA THR A 80 5.99 -1.71 4.21
C THR A 80 4.79 -2.55 3.76
N VAL A 81 3.76 -2.66 4.61
CA VAL A 81 2.50 -3.32 4.25
C VAL A 81 1.72 -2.44 3.29
N ILE A 82 1.39 -2.98 2.11
CA ILE A 82 0.60 -2.28 1.09
C ILE A 82 -0.87 -2.66 1.20
N ALA A 83 -1.16 -3.96 1.24
CA ALA A 83 -2.52 -4.49 1.21
C ALA A 83 -2.61 -5.86 1.87
N VAL A 84 -3.84 -6.35 2.02
CA VAL A 84 -4.16 -7.70 2.50
C VAL A 84 -5.25 -8.32 1.60
N GLU A 85 -5.11 -9.60 1.28
CA GLU A 85 -6.13 -10.37 0.58
C GLU A 85 -7.26 -10.74 1.55
N THR A 86 -8.50 -10.65 1.08
CA THR A 86 -9.66 -11.13 1.84
C THR A 86 -10.14 -12.46 1.27
N SER A 87 -10.76 -13.30 2.11
CA SER A 87 -11.34 -14.57 1.69
C SER A 87 -12.44 -14.42 0.63
N GLN A 88 -13.05 -13.24 0.54
CA GLN A 88 -14.13 -12.93 -0.39
C GLN A 88 -13.63 -12.43 -1.76
N GLY A 89 -12.31 -12.37 -1.97
CA GLY A 89 -11.71 -12.00 -3.25
C GLY A 89 -11.12 -10.59 -3.37
N PRO A 90 -11.66 -9.51 -2.75
CA PRO A 90 -11.02 -8.21 -2.90
C PRO A 90 -9.73 -8.10 -2.08
N VAL A 91 -8.75 -7.44 -2.68
CA VAL A 91 -7.54 -6.96 -1.99
C VAL A 91 -7.87 -5.63 -1.32
N VAL A 92 -7.66 -5.54 -0.01
CA VAL A 92 -7.91 -4.33 0.77
C VAL A 92 -6.61 -3.57 0.95
N MET A 93 -6.56 -2.34 0.44
CA MET A 93 -5.43 -1.43 0.65
C MET A 93 -5.31 -1.08 2.12
N LEU A 94 -4.14 -1.35 2.70
CA LEU A 94 -3.81 -0.96 4.07
C LEU A 94 -2.97 0.31 4.10
N HIS A 95 -2.29 0.69 3.01
CA HIS A 95 -1.46 1.89 2.99
C HIS A 95 -2.26 3.19 2.85
N THR A 96 -2.78 3.69 3.97
CA THR A 96 -3.74 4.82 3.99
C THR A 96 -3.16 6.13 3.46
N HIS A 97 -1.86 6.37 3.56
CA HIS A 97 -1.25 7.60 3.02
C HIS A 97 -1.41 7.73 1.49
N ARG A 98 -1.65 6.62 0.77
CA ARG A 98 -1.83 6.61 -0.69
C ARG A 98 -3.27 6.85 -1.12
N ALA A 99 -4.22 6.91 -0.18
CA ALA A 99 -5.63 7.15 -0.50
C ALA A 99 -5.83 8.53 -1.15
N ASN A 100 -5.10 9.55 -0.68
CA ASN A 100 -5.16 10.89 -1.27
C ASN A 100 -4.57 10.92 -2.68
N ASP A 101 -3.50 10.16 -2.94
CA ASP A 101 -2.93 10.05 -4.29
C ASP A 101 -3.92 9.42 -5.27
N ALA A 102 -4.66 8.39 -4.83
CA ALA A 102 -5.72 7.76 -5.63
C ALA A 102 -6.86 8.75 -5.90
N ALA A 103 -7.30 9.49 -4.88
CA ALA A 103 -8.33 10.51 -5.02
C ALA A 103 -7.90 11.61 -5.99
N GLY A 104 -6.70 12.16 -5.85
CA GLY A 104 -6.14 13.16 -6.76
C GLY A 104 -6.07 12.64 -8.20
N TRP A 105 -5.61 11.41 -8.40
CA TRP A 105 -5.55 10.79 -9.73
C TRP A 105 -6.93 10.67 -10.40
N LEU A 106 -7.97 10.35 -9.63
CA LEU A 106 -9.35 10.26 -10.13
C LEU A 106 -9.94 11.65 -10.46
N LEU A 107 -9.69 12.64 -9.60
CA LEU A 107 -10.12 14.03 -9.79
C LEU A 107 -9.49 14.65 -11.04
N ASP A 108 -8.17 14.49 -11.21
CA ASP A 108 -7.42 14.99 -12.38
C ASP A 108 -7.90 14.41 -13.71
N ARG A 109 -8.74 13.36 -13.67
CA ARG A 109 -9.29 12.66 -14.84
C ARG A 109 -10.80 12.84 -14.98
N GLY A 110 -11.44 13.61 -14.10
CA GLY A 110 -12.90 13.77 -14.10
C GLY A 110 -13.65 12.43 -13.87
N MET A 111 -13.02 11.49 -13.17
CA MET A 111 -13.59 10.15 -12.92
C MET A 111 -14.45 10.09 -11.65
N ILE A 112 -14.62 11.21 -10.95
CA ILE A 112 -15.49 11.34 -9.79
C ILE A 112 -16.72 12.17 -10.20
N PRO A 113 -17.91 11.58 -10.35
CA PRO A 113 -19.10 12.34 -10.68
C PRO A 113 -19.39 13.42 -9.64
N GLY A 114 -19.64 14.64 -10.11
CA GLY A 114 -19.99 15.78 -9.25
C GLY A 114 -18.81 16.51 -8.59
N TRP A 115 -17.56 16.19 -8.97
CA TRP A 115 -16.34 16.90 -8.57
C TRP A 115 -15.55 17.37 -9.78
#